data_AF-A0AAC9NIZ9-F1
#
_entry.id   AF-A0AAC9NIZ9-F1
#
_cell.length_a   1.000
_cell.length_b   1.000
_cell.length_c   1.000
_cell.angle_alpha   90.00
_cell.angle_beta   90.00
_cell.angle_gamma   90.00
#
_symmetry.space_group_name_H-M   'P 1'
#
loop_
_entity.id
_entity.type
_entity.pdbx_description
1 polymer ?
#
loop_
_entity_poly.entity_id
_entity_poly.type
_entity_poly.pdbx_seq_one_letter_code
_entity_poly.pdbx_strand_id
1 'polypeptide(L)'
;MPPKIRGMTHNSQSIPGALKRFTLMISGDDALDDNLSEDRPLKGLPHERFLLGDAAPLAPVLLLGESSQAIDPQQVIACLQPVHFHATRDHLVLLGQNQVDLTDSESDQLLKAALPFIEEDFQNPILFHDQHYWFIPAGPFASLASYSVDQAQGRNIDWWMPRDTNEEGIAKRWRKLQNEIQMLWHIGPVNEEREQRGLPSINSVWISGIGKLSDAHIPQLVKLSNHIYGQHPLLAGIAKLLHIPYSQDLRSESFAGSFAWLPAPEAIWPNIKEALNNKQIDELLLIDFPNGKTRERIFTTKDLHQKSWAFWKKATPLSWKDIIAS
;
A
#
# COMPACT_ATOMS: atom_id res chain seq x y z
N MET A 1 49.19 28.01 18.04
CA MET A 1 48.60 27.24 16.93
C MET A 1 48.49 25.78 17.37
N PRO A 2 47.29 25.22 17.55
CA PRO A 2 47.14 23.82 17.91
C PRO A 2 47.25 22.89 16.67
N PRO A 3 47.61 21.61 16.86
CA PRO A 3 47.95 20.70 15.78
C PRO A 3 46.72 20.18 15.04
N LYS A 4 46.86 19.96 13.72
CA LYS A 4 45.84 19.42 12.82
C LYS A 4 45.52 17.96 13.17
N ILE A 5 44.28 17.70 13.58
CA ILE A 5 43.72 16.34 13.68
C ILE A 5 43.43 15.86 12.26
N ARG A 6 44.08 14.77 11.87
CA ARG A 6 43.96 14.10 10.58
C ARG A 6 43.19 12.80 10.79
N GLY A 7 42.05 12.67 10.13
CA GLY A 7 41.44 11.38 9.78
C GLY A 7 40.37 10.85 10.74
N MET A 8 39.15 10.74 10.21
CA MET A 8 38.24 9.62 10.44
C MET A 8 37.27 9.57 9.27
N THR A 9 37.74 9.02 8.14
CA THR A 9 36.84 8.46 7.13
C THR A 9 36.20 7.23 7.74
N HIS A 10 34.87 7.27 7.91
CA HIS A 10 34.08 6.08 8.20
C HIS A 10 34.26 5.08 7.05
N ASN A 11 35.12 4.09 7.26
CA ASN A 11 35.14 2.91 6.43
C ASN A 11 33.82 2.17 6.66
N SER A 12 32.93 2.21 5.68
CA SER A 12 31.85 1.23 5.53
C SER A 12 32.51 -0.15 5.44
N GLN A 13 32.45 -0.91 6.52
CA GLN A 13 32.87 -2.31 6.52
C GLN A 13 31.80 -3.08 5.74
N SER A 14 32.06 -3.28 4.45
CA SER A 14 31.36 -4.28 3.66
C SER A 14 31.64 -5.65 4.28
N ILE A 15 30.58 -6.33 4.72
CA ILE A 15 30.65 -7.73 5.16
C ILE A 15 31.06 -8.56 3.92
N PRO A 16 32.23 -9.22 3.92
CA PRO A 16 32.61 -10.07 2.81
C PRO A 16 31.70 -11.30 2.80
N GLY A 17 30.86 -11.45 1.77
CA GLY A 17 30.08 -12.67 1.52
C GLY A 17 28.56 -12.56 1.51
N ALA A 18 27.97 -11.36 1.68
CA ALA A 18 26.53 -11.18 1.50
C ALA A 18 26.16 -11.20 0.00
N LEU A 19 25.24 -12.09 -0.40
CA LEU A 19 24.66 -12.15 -1.74
C LEU A 19 24.10 -10.78 -2.14
N LYS A 20 24.49 -10.25 -3.31
CA LYS A 20 23.94 -9.02 -3.89
C LYS A 20 22.59 -9.31 -4.51
N ARG A 21 21.57 -9.55 -3.68
CA ARG A 21 20.19 -9.81 -4.10
C ARG A 21 19.47 -8.49 -4.40
N PHE A 22 18.74 -8.44 -5.51
CA PHE A 22 17.68 -7.46 -5.72
C PHE A 22 16.33 -8.13 -5.47
N THR A 23 15.46 -7.52 -4.66
CA THR A 23 14.12 -8.05 -4.41
C THR A 23 13.07 -7.20 -5.10
N LEU A 24 12.22 -7.82 -5.92
CA LEU A 24 11.12 -7.18 -6.62
C LEU A 24 9.81 -7.84 -6.20
N MET A 25 8.86 -7.06 -5.69
CA MET A 25 7.50 -7.49 -5.42
C MET A 25 6.55 -6.98 -6.50
N ILE A 26 5.60 -7.82 -6.91
CA ILE A 26 4.48 -7.46 -7.79
C ILE A 26 3.19 -7.54 -6.99
N SER A 27 2.27 -6.59 -7.19
CA SER A 27 0.94 -6.62 -6.56
C SER A 27 0.18 -7.90 -6.92
N GLY A 28 -0.46 -8.49 -5.92
CA GLY A 28 -1.44 -9.56 -6.09
C GLY A 28 -2.85 -9.04 -6.27
N ASP A 29 -3.64 -9.74 -7.08
CA ASP A 29 -5.08 -9.57 -7.09
C ASP A 29 -5.69 -10.20 -5.82
N ASP A 30 -6.79 -9.61 -5.38
CA ASP A 30 -7.59 -10.18 -4.32
C ASP A 30 -8.28 -11.45 -4.82
N ALA A 31 -7.72 -12.60 -4.45
CA ALA A 31 -8.32 -13.90 -4.70
C ALA A 31 -9.49 -14.06 -3.72
N LEU A 32 -10.70 -13.79 -4.21
CA LEU A 32 -11.90 -14.30 -3.58
C LEU A 32 -11.81 -15.82 -3.69
N ASP A 33 -11.37 -16.48 -2.61
CA ASP A 33 -11.26 -17.94 -2.58
C ASP A 33 -12.64 -18.51 -2.98
N ASP A 34 -12.71 -19.29 -4.07
CA ASP A 34 -13.92 -20.06 -4.43
C ASP A 34 -14.32 -21.05 -3.32
N ASN A 35 -13.43 -21.27 -2.34
CA ASN A 35 -13.72 -21.92 -1.08
C ASN A 35 -14.34 -20.92 -0.09
N LEU A 36 -15.64 -20.67 -0.29
CA LEU A 36 -16.59 -20.00 0.62
C LEU A 36 -16.73 -20.73 1.98
N SER A 37 -15.63 -21.06 2.66
CA SER A 37 -15.65 -21.61 4.01
C SER A 37 -15.75 -20.53 5.08
N GLU A 38 -15.41 -19.28 4.75
CA GLU A 38 -15.59 -18.11 5.61
C GLU A 38 -16.62 -17.15 5.01
N ASP A 39 -17.64 -16.78 5.78
CA ASP A 39 -18.71 -15.80 5.42
C ASP A 39 -18.19 -14.34 5.29
N ARG A 40 -16.89 -14.13 5.18
CA ARG A 40 -16.26 -12.81 5.22
C ARG A 40 -15.00 -12.70 4.36
N PRO A 41 -14.73 -11.52 3.77
CA PRO A 41 -13.48 -11.31 3.07
C PRO A 41 -12.29 -11.29 4.03
N LEU A 42 -11.16 -11.80 3.56
CA LEU A 42 -9.86 -11.65 4.20
C LEU A 42 -9.48 -10.16 4.26
N LYS A 43 -8.96 -9.71 5.40
CA LYS A 43 -8.53 -8.32 5.57
C LYS A 43 -7.22 -8.09 4.83
N GLY A 44 -7.24 -7.17 3.87
CA GLY A 44 -6.08 -6.71 3.14
C GLY A 44 -5.72 -7.57 1.92
N LEU A 45 -5.23 -6.89 0.89
CA LEU A 45 -4.72 -7.49 -0.33
C LEU A 45 -3.51 -8.38 -0.03
N PRO A 46 -3.18 -9.36 -0.90
CA PRO A 46 -2.07 -10.28 -0.66
C PRO A 46 -0.74 -9.58 -0.37
N HIS A 47 -0.45 -8.50 -1.08
CA HIS A 47 0.77 -7.72 -0.93
C HIS A 47 0.77 -6.85 0.34
N GLU A 48 -0.40 -6.35 0.77
CA GLU A 48 -0.55 -5.65 2.06
C GLU A 48 -0.31 -6.61 3.22
N ARG A 49 -0.91 -7.82 3.18
CA ARG A 49 -0.70 -8.87 4.18
C ARG A 49 0.73 -9.38 4.20
N PHE A 50 1.37 -9.52 3.04
CA PHE A 50 2.78 -9.87 2.96
C PHE A 50 3.65 -8.81 3.66
N LEU A 51 3.40 -7.53 3.39
CA LEU A 51 4.21 -6.44 3.96
C LEU A 51 3.94 -6.19 5.44
N LEU A 52 2.70 -6.35 5.92
CA LEU A 52 2.29 -5.92 7.25
C LEU A 52 1.76 -7.04 8.17
N GLY A 53 1.64 -8.27 7.68
CA GLY A 53 0.97 -9.38 8.36
C GLY A 53 -0.55 -9.38 8.18
N ASP A 54 -1.21 -10.45 8.66
CA ASP A 54 -2.65 -10.71 8.46
C ASP A 54 -3.57 -9.65 9.10
N ALA A 55 -3.08 -8.91 10.09
CA ALA A 55 -3.82 -7.80 10.70
C ALA A 55 -3.93 -6.57 9.77
N ALA A 56 -3.02 -6.46 8.79
CA ALA A 56 -2.91 -5.37 7.83
C ALA A 56 -3.21 -3.96 8.41
N PRO A 57 -2.44 -3.49 9.42
CA PRO A 57 -2.63 -2.16 10.02
C PRO A 57 -2.14 -1.04 9.08
N LEU A 58 -2.84 -0.85 7.95
CA LEU A 58 -2.45 0.10 6.91
C LEU A 58 -2.41 1.55 7.44
N ALA A 59 -3.41 1.96 8.22
CA ALA A 59 -3.55 3.35 8.64
C ALA A 59 -2.35 3.89 9.44
N PRO A 60 -1.85 3.23 10.50
CA PRO A 60 -0.68 3.72 11.23
C PRO A 60 0.61 3.71 10.39
N VAL A 61 0.77 2.78 9.44
CA VAL A 61 1.96 2.71 8.59
C VAL A 61 1.92 3.81 7.53
N LEU A 62 0.76 4.05 6.90
CA LEU A 62 0.56 5.17 5.98
C LEU A 62 0.76 6.51 6.68
N LEU A 63 0.17 6.71 7.86
CA LEU A 63 0.37 7.91 8.68
C LEU A 63 1.85 8.16 8.95
N LEU A 64 2.62 7.12 9.27
CA LEU A 64 4.06 7.25 9.47
C LEU A 64 4.76 7.73 8.20
N GLY A 65 4.34 7.24 7.03
CA GLY A 65 4.83 7.64 5.70
C GLY A 65 4.58 9.11 5.38
N GLU A 66 3.36 9.60 5.64
CA GLU A 66 2.92 10.95 5.26
C GLU A 66 3.28 12.03 6.30
N SER A 67 3.35 11.67 7.58
CA SER A 67 3.60 12.61 8.67
C SER A 67 5.04 12.57 9.19
N SER A 68 5.48 13.68 9.78
CA SER A 68 6.71 13.78 10.57
C SER A 68 6.46 13.68 12.08
N GLN A 69 5.20 13.56 12.49
CA GLN A 69 4.81 13.45 13.89
C GLN A 69 5.22 12.10 14.48
N ALA A 70 5.56 12.10 15.78
CA ALA A 70 5.75 10.87 16.52
C ALA A 70 4.40 10.16 16.70
N ILE A 71 4.36 8.86 16.42
CA ILE A 71 3.17 8.01 16.55
C ILE A 71 3.39 7.07 17.73
N ASP A 72 2.43 7.00 18.65
CA ASP A 72 2.43 5.96 19.70
C ASP A 72 2.20 4.59 19.04
N PRO A 73 3.15 3.63 19.12
CA PRO A 73 3.00 2.33 18.49
C PRO A 73 1.83 1.49 19.00
N GLN A 74 1.24 1.86 20.14
CA GLN A 74 0.09 1.18 20.75
C GLN A 74 -1.27 1.83 20.44
N GLN A 75 -1.28 3.03 19.87
CA GLN A 75 -2.51 3.72 19.51
C GLN A 75 -3.17 3.04 18.32
N VAL A 76 -4.47 2.76 18.43
CA VAL A 76 -5.26 2.22 17.32
C VAL A 76 -5.65 3.40 16.42
N ILE A 77 -5.20 3.38 15.18
CA ILE A 77 -5.42 4.44 14.19
C ILE A 77 -6.31 3.90 13.08
N ALA A 78 -7.25 4.73 12.62
CA ALA A 78 -8.07 4.51 11.43
C ALA A 78 -7.69 5.51 10.34
N CYS A 79 -7.88 5.12 9.09
CA CYS A 79 -7.79 6.00 7.94
C CYS A 79 -9.20 6.23 7.38
N LEU A 80 -9.57 7.49 7.21
CA LEU A 80 -10.76 7.93 6.51
C LEU A 80 -10.38 8.44 5.12
N GLN A 81 -11.18 8.07 4.13
CA GLN A 81 -10.97 8.51 2.75
C GLN A 81 -12.29 9.05 2.16
N PRO A 82 -12.31 10.28 1.61
CA PRO A 82 -13.41 10.74 0.77
C PRO A 82 -13.50 9.87 -0.50
N VAL A 83 -14.68 9.33 -0.80
CA VAL A 83 -14.91 8.41 -1.93
C VAL A 83 -16.17 8.74 -2.72
N HIS A 84 -16.23 8.19 -3.94
CA HIS A 84 -17.45 8.15 -4.75
C HIS A 84 -18.00 6.73 -4.78
N PHE A 85 -19.25 6.57 -4.35
CA PHE A 85 -20.07 5.41 -4.65
C PHE A 85 -20.85 5.65 -5.92
N HIS A 86 -20.54 4.87 -6.95
CA HIS A 86 -21.22 4.87 -8.22
C HIS A 86 -22.41 3.92 -8.18
N ALA A 87 -23.60 4.44 -8.47
CA ALA A 87 -24.80 3.62 -8.57
C ALA A 87 -24.85 2.89 -9.92
N THR A 88 -24.85 1.57 -9.87
CA THR A 88 -25.16 0.72 -11.03
C THR A 88 -26.65 0.35 -11.04
N ARG A 89 -27.07 -0.56 -11.90
CA ARG A 89 -28.47 -0.99 -11.99
C ARG A 89 -28.94 -1.75 -10.74
N ASP A 90 -28.04 -2.48 -10.10
CA ASP A 90 -28.35 -3.47 -9.06
C ASP A 90 -27.52 -3.32 -7.78
N HIS A 91 -26.39 -2.61 -7.82
CA HIS A 91 -25.52 -2.42 -6.66
C HIS A 91 -24.73 -1.10 -6.70
N LEU A 92 -24.03 -0.78 -5.60
CA LEU A 92 -23.08 0.33 -5.56
C LEU A 92 -21.66 -0.19 -5.78
N VAL A 93 -20.86 0.58 -6.53
CA VAL A 93 -19.43 0.32 -6.77
C VAL A 93 -18.61 1.48 -6.22
N LEU A 94 -17.53 1.19 -5.52
CA LEU A 94 -16.56 2.20 -5.11
C LEU A 94 -15.62 2.51 -6.28
N LEU A 95 -15.50 3.79 -6.65
CA LEU A 95 -14.53 4.22 -7.65
C LEU A 95 -13.14 4.41 -7.05
N GLY A 96 -12.12 3.99 -7.79
CA GLY A 96 -10.73 4.17 -7.39
C GLY A 96 -10.31 5.64 -7.33
N GLN A 97 -9.28 5.96 -6.55
CA GLN A 97 -8.80 7.34 -6.35
C GLN A 97 -8.48 8.04 -7.69
N ASN A 98 -7.85 7.32 -8.63
CA ASN A 98 -7.50 7.81 -9.98
C ASN A 98 -8.71 8.05 -10.91
N GLN A 99 -9.91 7.63 -10.53
CA GLN A 99 -11.14 7.83 -11.31
C GLN A 99 -11.95 9.01 -10.81
N VAL A 100 -11.65 9.49 -9.59
CA VAL A 100 -12.39 10.55 -8.94
C VAL A 100 -11.72 11.90 -9.17
N ASP A 101 -10.39 11.99 -9.31
CA ASP A 101 -9.69 13.28 -9.49
C ASP A 101 -10.03 14.29 -8.39
N LEU A 102 -9.98 13.83 -7.12
CA LEU A 102 -10.13 14.69 -5.95
C LEU A 102 -8.89 15.57 -5.79
N THR A 103 -9.04 16.85 -5.51
CA THR A 103 -7.92 17.78 -5.25
C THR A 103 -7.70 18.04 -3.76
N ASP A 104 -6.52 18.54 -3.36
CA ASP A 104 -6.22 18.91 -1.96
C ASP A 104 -7.24 19.91 -1.39
N SER A 105 -7.55 20.96 -2.16
CA SER A 105 -8.51 22.00 -1.74
C SER A 105 -9.92 21.45 -1.53
N GLU A 106 -10.35 20.51 -2.38
CA GLU A 106 -11.64 19.84 -2.22
C GLU A 106 -11.64 18.93 -0.99
N SER A 107 -10.57 18.15 -0.78
CA SER A 107 -10.37 17.31 0.40
C SER A 107 -10.46 18.13 1.69
N ASP A 108 -9.73 19.24 1.76
CA ASP A 108 -9.73 20.16 2.91
C ASP A 108 -11.12 20.72 3.21
N GLN A 109 -11.86 21.14 2.18
CA GLN A 109 -13.21 21.68 2.33
C GLN A 109 -14.21 20.61 2.79
N LEU A 110 -14.13 19.41 2.24
CA LEU A 110 -14.96 18.26 2.63
C LEU A 110 -14.69 17.85 4.07
N LEU A 111 -13.41 17.72 4.45
CA LEU A 111 -13.00 17.41 5.82
C LEU A 111 -13.49 18.50 6.77
N LYS A 112 -13.26 19.78 6.46
CA LYS A 112 -13.70 20.91 7.30
C LYS A 112 -15.20 20.88 7.58
N ALA A 113 -16.02 20.53 6.58
CA ALA A 113 -17.46 20.42 6.76
C ALA A 113 -17.84 19.22 7.65
N ALA A 114 -17.19 18.07 7.45
CA ALA A 114 -17.50 16.83 8.16
C ALA A 114 -16.87 16.74 9.56
N LEU A 115 -15.84 17.55 9.86
CA LEU A 115 -15.01 17.45 11.05
C LEU A 115 -15.81 17.41 12.36
N PRO A 116 -16.85 18.25 12.59
CA PRO A 116 -17.63 18.19 13.82
C PRO A 116 -18.30 16.83 14.05
N PHE A 117 -18.85 16.21 13.00
CA PHE A 117 -19.49 14.90 13.07
C PHE A 117 -18.46 13.79 13.30
N ILE A 118 -17.31 13.89 12.61
CA ILE A 118 -16.20 12.93 12.77
C ILE A 118 -15.68 12.97 14.21
N GLU A 119 -15.33 14.14 14.74
CA GLU A 119 -14.74 14.25 16.08
C GLU A 119 -15.74 13.89 17.19
N GLU A 120 -17.04 14.19 17.02
CA GLU A 120 -18.09 13.76 17.95
C GLU A 120 -18.15 12.23 18.06
N ASP A 121 -18.15 11.53 16.92
CA ASP A 121 -18.31 10.08 16.93
C ASP A 121 -17.02 9.32 17.24
N PHE A 122 -15.87 9.77 16.72
CA PHE A 122 -14.56 9.20 17.02
C PHE A 122 -14.03 9.58 18.42
N GLN A 123 -14.55 10.65 19.01
CA GLN A 123 -14.11 11.20 20.31
C GLN A 123 -12.63 11.56 20.34
N ASN A 124 -12.06 11.87 19.18
CA ASN A 124 -10.65 12.18 18.99
C ASN A 124 -10.49 13.19 17.83
N PRO A 125 -9.46 14.06 17.88
CA PRO A 125 -9.15 14.94 16.76
C PRO A 125 -8.42 14.21 15.62
N ILE A 126 -8.47 14.79 14.43
CA ILE A 126 -7.62 14.37 13.30
C ILE A 126 -6.14 14.55 13.65
N LEU A 127 -5.32 13.53 13.36
CA LEU A 127 -3.87 13.56 13.57
C LEU A 127 -3.14 14.24 12.41
N PHE A 128 -3.57 13.90 11.20
CA PHE A 128 -3.01 14.36 9.93
C PHE A 128 -4.03 14.15 8.82
N HIS A 129 -4.02 14.99 7.80
CA HIS A 129 -4.77 14.77 6.57
C HIS A 129 -4.03 15.30 5.35
N ASP A 130 -4.32 14.70 4.19
CA ASP A 130 -3.91 15.17 2.88
C ASP A 130 -5.07 15.05 1.85
N GLN A 131 -4.73 15.08 0.56
CA GLN A 131 -5.63 14.88 -0.57
C GLN A 131 -6.58 13.67 -0.43
N HIS A 132 -6.11 12.55 0.11
CA HIS A 132 -6.78 11.25 0.03
C HIS A 132 -6.95 10.55 1.38
N TYR A 133 -6.11 10.85 2.36
CA TYR A 133 -6.01 10.13 3.63
C TYR A 133 -6.20 11.08 4.80
N TRP A 134 -7.19 10.80 5.65
CA TRP A 134 -7.40 11.51 6.91
C TRP A 134 -7.23 10.52 8.07
N PHE A 135 -6.21 10.72 8.91
CA PHE A 135 -5.88 9.79 9.98
C PHE A 135 -6.40 10.27 11.32
N ILE A 136 -6.97 9.35 12.08
CA ILE A 136 -7.62 9.62 13.36
C ILE A 136 -7.42 8.44 14.30
N PRO A 137 -7.29 8.64 15.62
CA PRO A 137 -7.39 7.54 16.57
C PRO A 137 -8.77 6.89 16.44
N ALA A 138 -8.82 5.57 16.28
CA ALA A 138 -10.04 4.87 15.91
C ALA A 138 -11.16 4.98 16.97
N GLY A 139 -10.81 5.27 18.23
CA GLY A 139 -11.76 5.50 19.30
C GLY A 139 -12.80 4.39 19.40
N PRO A 140 -14.11 4.71 19.42
CA PRO A 140 -15.18 3.72 19.44
C PRO A 140 -15.25 2.78 18.21
N PHE A 141 -14.51 3.05 17.13
CA PHE A 141 -14.47 2.21 15.93
C PHE A 141 -13.28 1.22 15.92
N ALA A 142 -12.50 1.14 17.00
CA ALA A 142 -11.24 0.37 17.05
C ALA A 142 -11.36 -1.12 16.70
N SER A 143 -12.51 -1.75 16.95
CA SER A 143 -12.77 -3.17 16.64
C SER A 143 -13.49 -3.40 15.32
N LEU A 144 -13.80 -2.36 14.54
CA LEU A 144 -14.52 -2.49 13.29
C LEU A 144 -13.70 -3.25 12.23
N ALA A 145 -14.28 -4.29 11.64
CA ALA A 145 -13.67 -4.92 10.46
C ALA A 145 -13.78 -3.94 9.29
N SER A 146 -12.65 -3.60 8.69
CA SER A 146 -12.55 -2.63 7.61
C SER A 146 -11.53 -3.07 6.56
N TYR A 147 -11.72 -2.61 5.33
CA TYR A 147 -11.01 -3.05 4.14
C TYR A 147 -10.49 -1.83 3.38
N SER A 148 -9.34 -1.92 2.72
CA SER A 148 -8.79 -0.76 1.99
C SER A 148 -9.66 -0.39 0.79
N VAL A 149 -9.58 0.88 0.36
CA VAL A 149 -10.20 1.32 -0.89
C VAL A 149 -9.75 0.44 -2.06
N ASP A 150 -8.46 0.07 -2.09
CA ASP A 150 -7.91 -0.78 -3.15
C ASP A 150 -8.49 -2.18 -3.18
N GLN A 151 -8.91 -2.71 -2.02
CA GLN A 151 -9.58 -4.00 -1.93
C GLN A 151 -11.06 -3.93 -2.35
N ALA A 152 -11.73 -2.81 -2.08
CA ALA A 152 -13.17 -2.63 -2.32
C ALA A 152 -13.52 -2.07 -3.70
N GLN A 153 -12.59 -1.37 -4.37
CA GLN A 153 -12.87 -0.67 -5.63
C GLN A 153 -13.28 -1.61 -6.78
N GLY A 154 -14.13 -1.11 -7.68
CA GLY A 154 -14.53 -1.82 -8.91
C GLY A 154 -15.42 -3.05 -8.70
N ARG A 155 -15.92 -3.29 -7.48
CA ARG A 155 -16.77 -4.43 -7.11
C ARG A 155 -18.00 -3.94 -6.34
N ASN A 156 -18.97 -4.83 -6.12
CA ASN A 156 -20.09 -4.54 -5.22
C ASN A 156 -19.56 -4.28 -3.80
N ILE A 157 -19.84 -3.08 -3.27
CA ILE A 157 -19.33 -2.63 -1.97
C ILE A 157 -19.95 -3.36 -0.78
N ASP A 158 -21.12 -4.00 -0.91
CA ASP A 158 -21.81 -4.67 0.21
C ASP A 158 -20.95 -5.76 0.87
N TRP A 159 -20.11 -6.41 0.06
CA TRP A 159 -19.16 -7.40 0.55
C TRP A 159 -18.06 -6.78 1.43
N TRP A 160 -17.71 -5.52 1.17
CA TRP A 160 -16.61 -4.78 1.78
C TRP A 160 -17.04 -3.77 2.84
N MET A 161 -18.35 -3.56 3.01
CA MET A 161 -18.86 -2.62 4.00
C MET A 161 -18.35 -2.97 5.41
N PRO A 162 -17.92 -1.99 6.22
CA PRO A 162 -17.41 -2.27 7.55
C PRO A 162 -18.40 -3.03 8.43
N ARG A 163 -17.91 -4.03 9.18
CA ARG A 163 -18.74 -4.96 9.96
C ARG A 163 -18.29 -5.05 11.41
N ASP A 164 -19.23 -5.40 12.28
CA ASP A 164 -18.94 -5.75 13.66
C ASP A 164 -18.02 -6.98 13.70
N THR A 165 -17.12 -7.01 14.68
CA THR A 165 -16.28 -8.19 14.94
C THR A 165 -16.73 -8.89 16.22
N ASN A 166 -16.22 -8.45 17.36
CA ASN A 166 -16.53 -8.96 18.68
C ASN A 166 -17.47 -8.04 19.48
N GLU A 167 -17.68 -6.82 19.01
CA GLU A 167 -18.56 -5.82 19.63
C GLU A 167 -19.69 -5.45 18.65
N GLU A 168 -20.92 -5.65 19.08
CA GLU A 168 -22.11 -5.39 18.26
C GLU A 168 -22.49 -3.90 18.26
N GLY A 169 -22.93 -3.40 17.10
CA GLY A 169 -23.50 -2.06 16.95
C GLY A 169 -22.51 -0.99 16.47
N ILE A 170 -21.22 -1.29 16.35
CA ILE A 170 -20.20 -0.36 15.85
C ILE A 170 -20.43 -0.07 14.37
N ALA A 171 -20.71 -1.08 13.55
CA ALA A 171 -21.03 -0.95 12.14
C ALA A 171 -22.32 -0.16 11.91
N LYS A 172 -23.29 -0.26 12.83
CA LYS A 172 -24.49 0.59 12.80
C LYS A 172 -24.14 2.04 13.10
N ARG A 173 -23.28 2.29 14.10
CA ARG A 173 -22.78 3.62 14.41
C ARG A 173 -22.02 4.23 13.23
N TRP A 174 -21.13 3.46 12.60
CA TRP A 174 -20.38 3.89 11.42
C TRP A 174 -21.31 4.27 10.27
N ARG A 175 -22.31 3.42 9.96
CA ARG A 175 -23.30 3.74 8.91
C ARG A 175 -24.11 4.99 9.22
N LYS A 176 -24.39 5.28 10.49
CA LYS A 176 -25.07 6.51 10.89
C LYS A 176 -24.19 7.74 10.56
N LEU A 177 -22.94 7.75 11.01
CA LEU A 177 -21.98 8.81 10.72
C LEU A 177 -21.79 8.98 9.20
N GLN A 178 -21.61 7.87 8.48
CA GLN A 178 -21.47 7.87 7.04
C GLN A 178 -22.68 8.56 6.40
N ASN A 179 -23.91 8.14 6.71
CA ASN A 179 -25.14 8.76 6.18
C ASN A 179 -25.25 10.26 6.50
N GLU A 180 -24.88 10.68 7.71
CA GLU A 180 -24.86 12.10 8.09
C GLU A 180 -23.89 12.90 7.20
N ILE A 181 -22.70 12.37 6.96
CA ILE A 181 -21.70 12.97 6.05
C ILE A 181 -22.20 12.95 4.59
N GLN A 182 -22.84 11.88 4.13
CA GLN A 182 -23.41 11.82 2.77
C GLN A 182 -24.46 12.91 2.57
N MET A 183 -25.38 13.08 3.53
CA MET A 183 -26.40 14.14 3.47
C MET A 183 -25.77 15.54 3.47
N LEU A 184 -24.75 15.76 4.31
CA LEU A 184 -24.02 17.02 4.38
C LEU A 184 -23.32 17.36 3.06
N TRP A 185 -22.67 16.39 2.43
CA TRP A 185 -21.92 16.60 1.19
C TRP A 185 -22.80 16.64 -0.06
N HIS A 186 -24.01 16.05 -0.03
CA HIS A 186 -24.89 15.97 -1.19
C HIS A 186 -25.19 17.35 -1.82
N ILE A 187 -25.33 18.39 -1.00
CA ILE A 187 -25.55 19.79 -1.41
C ILE A 187 -24.38 20.70 -1.01
N GLY A 188 -23.19 20.14 -0.85
CA GLY A 188 -21.99 20.88 -0.47
C GLY A 188 -21.37 21.61 -1.67
N PRO A 189 -20.73 22.78 -1.45
CA PRO A 189 -20.16 23.60 -2.52
C PRO A 189 -19.14 22.84 -3.38
N VAL A 190 -18.33 21.97 -2.76
CA VAL A 190 -17.38 21.10 -3.47
C VAL A 190 -18.08 20.23 -4.51
N ASN A 191 -19.20 19.59 -4.15
CA ASN A 191 -19.91 18.71 -5.06
C ASN A 191 -20.70 19.47 -6.13
N GLU A 192 -21.23 20.65 -5.82
CA GLU A 192 -21.83 21.54 -6.82
C GLU A 192 -20.80 21.97 -7.88
N GLU A 193 -19.58 22.36 -7.47
CA GLU A 193 -18.50 22.73 -8.40
C GLU A 193 -17.98 21.53 -9.20
N ARG A 194 -17.98 20.33 -8.62
CA ARG A 194 -17.61 19.10 -9.33
C ARG A 194 -18.66 18.73 -10.37
N GLU A 195 -19.94 18.83 -10.03
CA GLU A 195 -21.05 18.61 -10.97
C GLU A 195 -21.00 19.58 -12.16
N GLN A 196 -20.74 20.87 -11.92
CA GLN A 196 -20.59 21.87 -12.98
C GLN A 196 -19.44 21.56 -13.94
N ARG A 197 -18.41 20.85 -13.48
CA ARG A 197 -17.27 20.39 -14.30
C ARG A 197 -17.49 19.00 -14.92
N GLY A 198 -18.61 18.34 -14.65
CA GLY A 198 -18.89 16.98 -15.10
C GLY A 198 -18.03 15.91 -14.41
N LEU A 199 -17.49 16.21 -13.22
CA LEU A 199 -16.72 15.27 -12.41
C LEU A 199 -17.64 14.48 -11.47
N PRO A 200 -17.29 13.22 -11.11
CA PRO A 200 -18.01 12.47 -10.08
C PRO A 200 -18.00 13.22 -8.75
N SER A 201 -19.13 13.23 -8.03
CA SER A 201 -19.20 13.81 -6.69
C SER A 201 -18.38 13.01 -5.66
N ILE A 202 -17.94 13.63 -4.58
CA ILE A 202 -17.52 12.91 -3.37
C ILE A 202 -18.75 12.74 -2.50
N ASN A 203 -19.35 11.56 -2.55
CA ASN A 203 -20.67 11.34 -1.95
C ASN A 203 -20.64 10.46 -0.70
N SER A 204 -19.47 10.02 -0.23
CA SER A 204 -19.34 9.20 0.96
C SER A 204 -17.92 9.23 1.54
N VAL A 205 -17.77 8.83 2.79
CA VAL A 205 -16.48 8.59 3.43
C VAL A 205 -16.29 7.08 3.67
N TRP A 206 -15.08 6.60 3.47
CA TRP A 206 -14.68 5.21 3.71
C TRP A 206 -13.75 5.12 4.92
N ILE A 207 -13.90 4.09 5.75
CA ILE A 207 -12.99 3.79 6.87
C ILE A 207 -12.18 2.54 6.56
N SER A 208 -10.87 2.59 6.77
CA SER A 208 -9.98 1.46 6.49
C SER A 208 -8.73 1.45 7.36
N GLY A 209 -7.96 0.36 7.25
CA GLY A 209 -6.60 0.26 7.78
C GLY A 209 -6.49 0.23 9.30
N ILE A 210 -7.60 0.00 10.01
CA ILE A 210 -7.67 0.08 11.48
C ILE A 210 -6.65 -0.88 12.10
N GLY A 211 -5.80 -0.36 12.97
CA GLY A 211 -4.82 -1.15 13.70
C GLY A 211 -3.77 -0.31 14.41
N LYS A 212 -2.82 -0.97 15.06
CA LYS A 212 -1.68 -0.33 15.72
C LYS A 212 -0.42 -0.48 14.87
N LEU A 213 0.52 0.44 15.01
CA LEU A 213 1.82 0.31 14.34
C LEU A 213 2.58 -0.95 14.84
N SER A 214 2.41 -1.33 16.10
CA SER A 214 3.00 -2.55 16.67
C SER A 214 2.39 -3.86 16.15
N ASP A 215 1.24 -3.81 15.48
CA ASP A 215 0.64 -4.99 14.82
C ASP A 215 1.30 -5.28 13.46
N ALA A 216 2.17 -4.39 12.96
CA ALA A 216 2.83 -4.53 11.67
C ALA A 216 3.96 -5.57 11.72
N HIS A 217 3.81 -6.64 10.94
CA HIS A 217 4.77 -7.72 10.83
C HIS A 217 5.55 -7.66 9.51
N ILE A 218 6.58 -6.82 9.46
CA ILE A 218 7.38 -6.65 8.25
C ILE A 218 8.27 -7.89 7.98
N PRO A 219 8.30 -8.45 6.75
CA PRO A 219 9.15 -9.60 6.40
C PRO A 219 10.64 -9.33 6.62
N GLN A 220 11.37 -10.37 7.05
CA GLN A 220 12.81 -10.25 7.34
C GLN A 220 13.62 -9.80 6.11
N LEU A 221 13.23 -10.20 4.91
CA LEU A 221 13.91 -9.77 3.68
C LEU A 221 13.81 -8.25 3.45
N VAL A 222 12.70 -7.63 3.85
CA VAL A 222 12.52 -6.17 3.74
C VAL A 222 13.34 -5.49 4.82
N LYS A 223 13.34 -6.03 6.06
CA LYS A 223 14.17 -5.55 7.17
C LYS A 223 15.67 -5.56 6.89
N LEU A 224 16.13 -6.49 6.06
CA LEU A 224 17.53 -6.63 5.66
C LEU A 224 17.89 -5.81 4.40
N SER A 225 16.93 -5.09 3.82
CA SER A 225 17.20 -4.28 2.64
C SER A 225 18.00 -3.02 3.01
N ASN A 226 18.93 -2.62 2.14
CA ASN A 226 19.69 -1.38 2.33
C ASN A 226 18.96 -0.14 1.81
N HIS A 227 17.94 -0.32 0.97
CA HIS A 227 17.14 0.73 0.37
C HIS A 227 15.78 0.17 -0.08
N ILE A 228 14.72 0.97 0.03
CA ILE A 228 13.37 0.66 -0.44
C ILE A 228 12.98 1.58 -1.59
N TYR A 229 12.49 1.01 -2.69
CA TYR A 229 12.09 1.74 -3.89
C TYR A 229 10.63 1.54 -4.27
N GLY A 230 9.96 2.63 -4.65
CA GLY A 230 8.65 2.58 -5.27
C GLY A 230 7.73 3.71 -4.86
N GLN A 231 6.62 3.85 -5.58
CA GLN A 231 5.72 5.00 -5.46
C GLN A 231 4.56 4.75 -4.49
N HIS A 232 4.32 3.50 -4.09
CA HIS A 232 3.20 3.19 -3.21
C HIS A 232 3.41 3.81 -1.82
N PRO A 233 2.47 4.59 -1.27
CA PRO A 233 2.63 5.32 0.01
C PRO A 233 3.06 4.43 1.18
N LEU A 234 2.60 3.18 1.20
CA LEU A 234 3.00 2.20 2.22
C LEU A 234 4.52 2.01 2.34
N LEU A 235 5.27 2.12 1.23
CA LEU A 235 6.72 1.95 1.25
C LEU A 235 7.43 3.07 2.02
N ALA A 236 6.95 4.30 1.94
CA ALA A 236 7.49 5.41 2.73
C ALA A 236 7.31 5.16 4.24
N GLY A 237 6.14 4.64 4.63
CA GLY A 237 5.85 4.24 6.00
C GLY A 237 6.74 3.11 6.51
N ILE A 238 6.87 2.03 5.73
CA ILE A 238 7.73 0.89 6.08
C ILE A 238 9.20 1.33 6.19
N ALA A 239 9.68 2.15 5.25
CA ALA A 239 11.04 2.64 5.27
C ALA A 239 11.33 3.50 6.51
N LYS A 240 10.41 4.39 6.89
CA LYS A 240 10.52 5.16 8.14
C LYS A 240 10.49 4.26 9.38
N LEU A 241 9.61 3.26 9.41
CA LEU A 241 9.51 2.29 10.52
C LEU A 241 10.81 1.50 10.73
N LEU A 242 11.47 1.13 9.63
CA LEU A 242 12.71 0.34 9.66
C LEU A 242 13.99 1.19 9.68
N HIS A 243 13.87 2.52 9.57
CA HIS A 243 14.98 3.44 9.35
C HIS A 243 15.84 3.10 8.12
N ILE A 244 15.21 2.64 7.04
CA ILE A 244 15.84 2.30 5.77
C ILE A 244 15.67 3.49 4.80
N PRO A 245 16.70 3.86 4.01
CA PRO A 245 16.57 4.84 2.94
C PRO A 245 15.45 4.51 1.94
N TYR A 246 14.71 5.53 1.52
CA TYR A 246 13.57 5.41 0.60
C TYR A 246 13.71 6.32 -0.61
N SER A 247 13.26 5.87 -1.77
CA SER A 247 13.13 6.69 -2.97
C SER A 247 11.98 6.20 -3.85
N GLN A 248 11.22 7.12 -4.43
CA GLN A 248 10.11 6.77 -5.32
C GLN A 248 10.59 6.11 -6.61
N ASP A 249 11.69 6.63 -7.18
CA ASP A 249 12.25 6.16 -8.43
C ASP A 249 13.49 5.28 -8.23
N LEU A 250 13.51 4.16 -8.93
CA LEU A 250 14.64 3.24 -8.96
C LEU A 250 15.66 3.70 -10.00
N ARG A 251 16.92 3.81 -9.59
CA ARG A 251 18.06 4.06 -10.48
C ARG A 251 18.82 2.75 -10.71
N SER A 252 19.32 2.56 -11.93
CA SER A 252 19.97 1.31 -12.37
C SER A 252 21.21 0.91 -11.57
N GLU A 253 21.87 1.87 -10.90
CA GLU A 253 23.05 1.63 -10.07
C GLU A 253 22.73 1.10 -8.67
N SER A 254 21.45 0.93 -8.33
CA SER A 254 20.98 0.77 -6.94
C SER A 254 20.22 -0.55 -6.67
N PHE A 255 20.43 -1.58 -7.49
CA PHE A 255 19.73 -2.87 -7.34
C PHE A 255 20.27 -3.75 -6.19
N ALA A 256 21.57 -3.69 -5.88
CA ALA A 256 22.16 -4.62 -4.94
C ALA A 256 21.71 -4.35 -3.50
N GLY A 257 21.02 -5.32 -2.89
CA GLY A 257 20.53 -5.27 -1.51
C GLY A 257 19.22 -4.50 -1.34
N SER A 258 18.57 -4.06 -2.43
CA SER A 258 17.36 -3.25 -2.35
C SER A 258 16.08 -4.05 -2.52
N PHE A 259 15.00 -3.52 -1.97
CA PHE A 259 13.63 -3.99 -2.16
C PHE A 259 12.86 -2.98 -2.99
N ALA A 260 12.14 -3.44 -4.01
CA ALA A 260 11.33 -2.60 -4.86
C ALA A 260 9.91 -3.14 -5.02
N TRP A 261 8.94 -2.23 -5.02
CA TRP A 261 7.57 -2.47 -5.45
C TRP A 261 7.11 -1.33 -6.35
N LEU A 262 6.97 -1.62 -7.65
CA LEU A 262 6.81 -0.61 -8.69
C LEU A 262 5.49 -0.81 -9.45
N PRO A 263 4.88 0.27 -9.97
CA PRO A 263 3.63 0.18 -10.74
C PRO A 263 3.81 -0.51 -12.10
N ALA A 264 4.99 -0.37 -12.73
CA ALA A 264 5.30 -0.95 -14.04
C ALA A 264 6.62 -1.75 -14.00
N PRO A 265 6.65 -2.91 -13.32
CA PRO A 265 7.87 -3.69 -13.14
C PRO A 265 8.46 -4.22 -14.46
N GLU A 266 7.64 -4.38 -15.51
CA GLU A 266 8.09 -4.74 -16.86
C GLU A 266 9.08 -3.72 -17.45
N ALA A 267 8.96 -2.45 -17.08
CA ALA A 267 9.78 -1.37 -17.62
C ALA A 267 11.24 -1.48 -17.18
N ILE A 268 11.49 -2.04 -15.99
CA ILE A 268 12.84 -2.20 -15.43
C ILE A 268 13.47 -3.56 -15.74
N TRP A 269 12.71 -4.50 -16.32
CA TRP A 269 13.22 -5.84 -16.65
C TRP A 269 14.50 -5.83 -17.51
N PRO A 270 14.64 -4.98 -18.55
CA PRO A 270 15.88 -4.87 -19.31
C PRO A 270 17.09 -4.52 -18.43
N ASN A 271 16.92 -3.58 -17.49
CA ASN A 271 17.99 -3.14 -16.59
C ASN A 271 18.38 -4.23 -15.58
N ILE A 272 17.41 -5.00 -15.07
CA ILE A 272 17.69 -6.13 -14.17
C ILE A 272 18.54 -7.19 -14.88
N LYS A 273 18.20 -7.52 -16.14
CA LYS A 273 18.98 -8.48 -16.94
C LYS A 273 20.41 -8.02 -17.15
N GLU A 274 20.59 -6.74 -17.47
CA GLU A 274 21.91 -6.14 -17.62
C GLU A 274 22.70 -6.23 -16.31
N ALA A 275 22.07 -5.91 -15.18
CA ALA A 275 22.70 -5.97 -13.86
C ALA A 275 23.13 -7.40 -13.47
N LEU A 276 22.34 -8.43 -13.79
CA LEU A 276 22.68 -9.84 -13.59
C LEU A 276 23.84 -10.30 -14.51
N ASN A 277 23.83 -9.88 -15.78
CA ASN A 277 24.90 -10.23 -16.72
C ASN A 277 26.23 -9.57 -16.35
N ASN A 278 26.17 -8.31 -15.87
CA ASN A 278 27.32 -7.54 -15.45
C ASN A 278 27.78 -7.84 -14.02
N LYS A 279 27.16 -8.80 -13.32
CA LYS A 279 27.44 -9.18 -11.91
C LYS A 279 27.34 -8.00 -10.93
N GLN A 280 26.49 -7.02 -11.25
CA GLN A 280 26.11 -5.95 -10.33
C GLN A 280 25.21 -6.49 -9.23
N ILE A 281 24.34 -7.44 -9.59
CA ILE A 281 23.58 -8.29 -8.66
C ILE A 281 23.85 -9.76 -8.97
N ASP A 282 23.77 -10.59 -7.93
CA ASP A 282 23.99 -12.04 -8.04
C ASP A 282 22.70 -12.78 -8.40
N GLU A 283 21.57 -12.27 -7.91
CA GLU A 283 20.24 -12.85 -8.10
C GLU A 283 19.12 -11.81 -7.98
N LEU A 284 18.00 -12.10 -8.65
CA LEU A 284 16.71 -11.45 -8.47
C LEU A 284 15.83 -12.37 -7.63
N LEU A 285 15.31 -11.88 -6.51
CA LEU A 285 14.18 -12.49 -5.81
C LEU A 285 12.90 -11.81 -6.27
N LEU A 286 12.04 -12.56 -6.95
CA LEU A 286 10.71 -12.12 -7.37
C LEU A 286 9.64 -12.63 -6.40
N ILE A 287 8.80 -11.73 -5.93
CA ILE A 287 7.67 -12.03 -5.04
C ILE A 287 6.37 -11.68 -5.76
N ASP A 288 5.48 -12.65 -5.92
CA ASP A 288 4.13 -12.46 -6.46
C ASP A 288 3.09 -13.28 -5.69
N PHE A 289 1.82 -13.17 -6.11
CA PHE A 289 0.69 -13.68 -5.32
C PHE A 289 -0.35 -14.44 -6.17
N PRO A 290 0.02 -15.52 -6.87
CA PRO A 290 -0.94 -16.32 -7.63
C PRO A 290 -2.04 -16.85 -6.69
N ASN A 291 -3.30 -16.62 -7.07
CA ASN A 291 -4.47 -16.98 -6.25
C ASN A 291 -4.37 -16.43 -4.81
N GLY A 292 -3.81 -15.23 -4.65
CA GLY A 292 -3.68 -14.55 -3.36
C GLY A 292 -2.66 -15.16 -2.39
N LYS A 293 -1.87 -16.15 -2.82
CA LYS A 293 -0.85 -16.81 -1.99
C LYS A 293 0.55 -16.36 -2.38
N THR A 294 1.35 -15.97 -1.39
CA THR A 294 2.75 -15.57 -1.60
C THR A 294 3.55 -16.66 -2.29
N ARG A 295 4.22 -16.30 -3.37
CA ARG A 295 5.18 -17.14 -4.09
C ARG A 295 6.48 -16.37 -4.28
N GLU A 296 7.58 -17.01 -3.90
CA GLU A 296 8.94 -16.47 -4.01
C GLU A 296 9.74 -17.26 -5.04
N ARG A 297 10.41 -16.58 -5.96
CA ARG A 297 11.17 -17.19 -7.06
C ARG A 297 12.51 -16.50 -7.23
N ILE A 298 13.58 -17.27 -7.36
CA ILE A 298 14.94 -16.74 -7.52
C ILE A 298 15.38 -16.94 -8.97
N PHE A 299 15.86 -15.86 -9.59
CA PHE A 299 16.43 -15.85 -10.93
C PHE A 299 17.89 -15.41 -10.89
N THR A 300 18.76 -16.19 -11.52
CA THR A 300 20.18 -15.89 -11.69
C THR A 300 20.49 -15.66 -13.16
N THR A 301 21.74 -15.31 -13.49
CA THR A 301 22.20 -15.21 -14.89
C THR A 301 21.91 -16.49 -15.71
N LYS A 302 21.88 -17.66 -15.08
CA LYS A 302 21.60 -18.96 -15.75
C LYS A 302 20.14 -19.11 -16.17
N ASP A 303 19.24 -18.37 -15.52
CA ASP A 303 17.80 -18.47 -15.72
C ASP A 303 17.30 -17.48 -16.76
N LEU A 304 18.15 -16.56 -17.25
CA LEU A 304 17.75 -15.48 -18.18
C LEU A 304 17.40 -15.92 -19.60
N HIS A 305 17.62 -17.19 -19.94
CA HIS A 305 17.39 -17.73 -21.28
C HIS A 305 16.45 -18.94 -21.23
N GLN A 306 15.58 -19.06 -22.23
CA GLN A 306 14.74 -20.25 -22.39
C GLN A 306 15.62 -21.51 -22.54
N LYS A 307 15.28 -22.56 -21.80
CA LYS A 307 15.95 -23.87 -21.91
C LYS A 307 15.60 -24.50 -23.27
N SER A 308 16.51 -24.42 -24.23
CA SER A 308 16.39 -25.11 -25.52
C SER A 308 17.05 -26.48 -25.46
N TRP A 309 16.29 -27.54 -25.79
CA TRP A 309 16.82 -28.90 -25.97
C TRP A 309 17.59 -29.08 -27.29
N ALA A 310 17.53 -28.10 -28.19
CA ALA A 310 18.26 -28.09 -29.45
C ALA A 310 19.51 -27.20 -29.34
N PHE A 311 20.68 -27.82 -29.41
CA PHE A 311 21.99 -27.17 -29.23
C PHE A 311 22.40 -26.21 -30.36
N TRP A 312 21.66 -26.20 -31.48
CA TRP A 312 21.90 -25.33 -32.63
C TRP A 312 21.12 -24.01 -32.60
N LYS A 313 20.17 -23.85 -31.66
CA LYS A 313 19.28 -22.68 -31.59
C LYS A 313 19.86 -21.66 -30.62
N LYS A 314 20.05 -20.40 -31.06
CA LYS A 314 20.42 -19.29 -30.16
C LYS A 314 19.37 -19.19 -29.05
N ALA A 315 19.80 -19.18 -27.79
CA ALA A 315 18.91 -19.16 -26.65
C ALA A 315 18.18 -17.82 -26.56
N THR A 316 16.85 -17.85 -26.67
CA THR A 316 16.01 -16.64 -26.62
C THR A 316 15.98 -16.10 -25.18
N PRO A 317 16.28 -14.80 -24.95
CA PRO A 317 16.16 -14.20 -23.63
C PRO A 317 14.72 -14.26 -23.13
N LEU A 318 14.51 -14.54 -21.84
CA LEU A 318 13.17 -14.51 -21.25
C LEU A 318 12.58 -13.09 -21.33
N SER A 319 11.32 -13.03 -21.76
CA SER A 319 10.50 -11.84 -21.65
C SER A 319 9.94 -11.71 -20.23
N TRP A 320 9.47 -10.51 -19.88
CA TRP A 320 8.77 -10.31 -18.60
C TRP A 320 7.54 -11.22 -18.44
N LYS A 321 6.82 -11.46 -19.55
CA LYS A 321 5.66 -12.37 -19.54
C LYS A 321 6.04 -13.81 -19.18
N ASP A 322 7.18 -14.28 -19.69
CA ASP A 322 7.69 -15.62 -19.35
C ASP A 322 8.07 -15.72 -17.87
N ILE A 323 8.61 -14.64 -17.30
CA ILE A 323 8.95 -14.55 -15.87
C ILE A 323 7.71 -14.57 -14.99
N ILE A 324 6.62 -13.90 -15.36
CA ILE A 324 5.39 -13.94 -14.55
C ILE A 324 4.68 -15.31 -14.67
N ALA A 325 4.66 -15.89 -15.88
CA ALA A 325 3.91 -17.13 -16.15
C ALA A 325 4.57 -18.43 -15.65
N SER A 326 5.87 -18.40 -15.36
CA SER A 326 6.63 -19.55 -14.83
C SER A 326 6.34 -19.88 -13.37
#